data_AF-A0A173VRF4-F1
#
_entry.id   AF-A0A173VRF4-F1
#
_cell.length_a   1.000
_cell.length_b   1.000
_cell.length_c   1.000
_cell.angle_alpha   90.00
_cell.angle_beta   90.00
_cell.angle_gamma   90.00
#
_symmetry.space_group_name_H-M   'P 1'
#
loop_
_entity.id
_entity.type
_entity.pdbx_description
1 polymer ?
#
loop_
_entity_poly.entity_id
_entity_poly.type
_entity_poly.pdbx_seq_one_letter_code
_entity_poly.pdbx_strand_id
1 'polypeptide(L)'
;MDIDVPQDRKSTFEPQIVKKRQNDISDIDQKIISMYAKGMTTRQISETIGDIYDFETSEGFISDVTDKILPQIEDWQNRPLDEVYPILYIDAIHYSVRDNGVIRKLAAYVILGINTE
;
A
#
# COMPACT_ATOMS: atom_id res chain seq x y z
N MET A 1 8.25 21.70 9.20
CA MET A 1 8.41 22.33 10.54
C MET A 1 9.63 21.67 11.17
N ASP A 2 10.71 22.42 11.33
CA ASP A 2 11.95 21.84 11.86
C ASP A 2 11.87 21.75 13.39
N ILE A 3 12.17 20.57 13.91
CA ILE A 3 12.22 20.29 15.35
C ILE A 3 13.66 20.00 15.77
N ASP A 4 14.15 20.76 16.75
CA ASP A 4 15.44 20.47 17.37
C ASP A 4 15.26 19.33 18.37
N VAL A 5 15.73 18.15 18.00
CA VAL A 5 15.70 16.97 18.87
C VAL A 5 16.99 16.94 19.72
N PRO A 6 16.91 17.01 21.06
CA PRO A 6 18.07 16.89 21.93
C PRO A 6 18.71 15.50 21.80
N GLN A 7 20.04 15.43 21.72
CA GLN A 7 20.78 14.18 21.62
C GLN A 7 21.73 14.01 22.81
N ASP A 8 21.74 12.83 23.42
CA ASP A 8 22.69 12.51 24.47
C ASP A 8 24.09 12.27 23.89
N ARG A 9 25.14 12.55 24.68
CA ARG A 9 26.54 12.42 24.24
C ARG A 9 26.90 11.02 23.71
N LYS A 10 26.24 9.97 24.21
CA LYS A 10 26.50 8.58 23.80
C LYS A 10 25.52 8.07 22.75
N SER A 11 24.56 8.89 22.30
CA SER A 11 23.49 8.50 21.37
C SER A 11 22.64 7.30 21.84
N THR A 12 22.60 7.06 23.15
CA THR A 12 21.87 5.95 23.80
C THR A 12 20.42 6.27 24.08
N PHE A 13 20.01 7.54 24.07
CA PHE A 13 18.64 7.94 24.35
C PHE A 13 17.71 7.60 23.18
N GLU A 14 16.57 6.97 23.45
CA GLU A 14 15.49 6.72 22.48
C GLU A 14 14.29 7.61 22.80
N PRO A 15 13.98 8.61 21.96
CA PRO A 15 12.82 9.46 22.18
C PRO A 15 11.53 8.63 22.06
N GLN A 16 10.60 8.85 22.99
CA GLN A 16 9.37 8.06 23.09
C GLN A 16 8.23 8.60 22.20
N ILE A 17 8.19 9.92 21.96
CA ILE A 17 7.11 10.58 21.21
C ILE A 17 7.37 10.51 19.70
N VAL A 18 8.56 10.96 19.26
CA VAL A 18 8.99 10.86 17.86
C VAL A 18 10.22 9.98 17.83
N LYS A 19 10.08 8.73 17.41
CA LYS A 19 11.21 7.79 17.39
C LYS A 19 12.31 8.31 16.46
N LYS A 20 13.55 7.85 16.67
CA LYS A 20 14.67 8.21 15.78
C LYS A 20 14.31 7.84 14.33
N ARG A 21 14.45 8.81 13.42
CA ARG A 21 14.14 8.68 11.98
C ARG A 21 12.66 8.41 11.67
N GLN A 22 11.76 8.62 12.64
CA GLN A 22 10.34 8.59 12.39
C GLN A 22 9.92 9.93 11.78
N ASN A 23 9.72 9.92 10.48
CA ASN A 23 9.19 11.06 9.73
C ASN A 23 7.72 10.82 9.32
N ASP A 24 7.13 9.72 9.81
CA ASP A 24 5.87 9.16 9.34
C ASP A 24 4.72 9.52 10.30
N ILE A 25 3.61 9.98 9.71
CA ILE A 25 2.35 10.27 10.38
C ILE A 25 1.36 9.20 9.90
N SER A 26 1.16 8.15 10.72
CA SER A 26 0.39 6.94 10.37
C SER A 26 -1.00 7.19 9.77
N ASP A 27 -1.62 8.33 10.08
CA ASP A 27 -2.94 8.70 9.57
C ASP A 27 -2.94 8.99 8.05
N ILE A 28 -1.79 9.36 7.48
CA ILE A 28 -1.70 9.66 6.04
C ILE A 28 -1.57 8.40 5.20
N ASP A 29 -0.95 7.35 5.74
CA ASP A 29 -0.77 6.07 5.05
C ASP A 29 -2.10 5.48 4.57
N GLN A 30 -3.10 5.50 5.45
CA GLN A 30 -4.44 5.00 5.12
C GLN A 30 -5.11 5.80 3.99
N LYS A 31 -4.86 7.12 3.94
CA LYS A 31 -5.35 7.95 2.84
C LYS A 31 -4.63 7.66 1.54
N ILE A 32 -3.32 7.45 1.59
CA ILE A 32 -2.50 7.04 0.44
C ILE A 32 -3.03 5.71 -0.13
N ILE A 33 -3.21 4.70 0.72
CA ILE A 33 -3.77 3.39 0.33
C ILE A 33 -5.16 3.56 -0.29
N SER A 34 -6.03 4.37 0.32
CA SER A 34 -7.37 4.62 -0.22
C SER A 34 -7.36 5.31 -1.59
N MET A 35 -6.46 6.27 -1.80
CA MET A 35 -6.31 6.94 -3.10
C MET A 35 -5.78 5.98 -4.17
N TYR A 36 -4.80 5.15 -3.81
CA TYR A 36 -4.30 4.11 -4.72
C TYR A 36 -5.39 3.11 -5.10
N ALA A 37 -6.18 2.65 -4.13
CA ALA A 37 -7.33 1.76 -4.36
C ALA A 37 -8.41 2.39 -5.26
N LYS A 38 -8.51 3.73 -5.31
CA LYS A 38 -9.39 4.46 -6.23
C LYS A 38 -8.80 4.64 -7.63
N GLY A 39 -7.62 4.10 -7.90
CA GLY A 39 -6.97 4.13 -9.21
C GLY A 39 -6.17 5.40 -9.50
N MET A 40 -5.83 6.19 -8.48
CA MET A 40 -4.93 7.33 -8.65
C MET A 40 -3.50 6.84 -8.85
N THR A 41 -2.76 7.48 -9.77
CA THR A 41 -1.34 7.17 -9.96
C THR A 41 -0.50 7.66 -8.79
N THR A 42 0.67 7.06 -8.55
CA THR A 42 1.64 7.50 -7.53
C THR A 42 1.92 9.00 -7.61
N ARG A 43 2.03 9.52 -8.83
CA ARG A 43 2.20 10.95 -9.10
C ARG A 43 1.00 11.80 -8.68
N GLN A 44 -0.22 11.39 -9.06
CA GLN A 44 -1.44 12.11 -8.69
C GLN A 44 -1.65 12.12 -7.17
N ILE A 45 -1.34 11.01 -6.51
CA ILE A 45 -1.40 10.91 -5.04
C ILE A 45 -0.41 11.90 -4.43
N SER A 46 0.81 11.93 -4.94
CA SER A 46 1.84 12.85 -4.47
C SER A 46 1.45 14.32 -4.61
N GLU A 47 0.90 14.70 -5.77
CA GLU A 47 0.36 16.05 -6.03
C GLU A 47 -0.77 16.37 -5.04
N THR A 48 -1.71 15.44 -4.84
CA THR A 48 -2.86 15.62 -3.93
C THR A 48 -2.43 15.77 -2.46
N ILE A 49 -1.43 15.01 -2.02
CA ILE A 49 -0.89 15.13 -0.66
C ILE A 49 -0.20 16.49 -0.48
N GLY A 50 0.60 16.92 -1.46
CA GLY A 50 1.22 18.25 -1.45
C GLY A 50 0.19 19.38 -1.33
N ASP A 51 -0.89 19.32 -2.12
CA ASP A 51 -1.92 20.36 -2.13
C ASP A 51 -2.71 20.48 -0.82
N ILE A 52 -2.99 19.35 -0.15
CA ILE A 52 -3.83 19.32 1.07
C ILE A 52 -2.99 19.50 2.34
N TYR A 53 -1.80 18.91 2.37
CA TYR A 53 -0.98 18.78 3.58
C TYR A 53 0.28 19.65 3.57
N ASP A 54 0.56 20.36 2.48
CA ASP A 54 1.68 21.30 2.34
C ASP A 54 3.05 20.65 2.63
N PHE A 55 3.19 19.36 2.30
CA PHE A 55 4.47 18.67 2.33
C PHE A 55 4.67 17.82 1.07
N GLU A 56 5.90 17.81 0.56
CA GLU A 56 6.25 17.03 -0.62
C GLU A 56 6.46 15.56 -0.27
N THR A 57 5.78 14.69 -1.00
CA THR A 57 6.06 13.24 -1.04
C THR A 57 6.74 12.86 -2.35
N SER A 58 7.43 11.72 -2.37
CA SER A 58 7.95 11.15 -3.62
C SER A 58 7.07 9.99 -4.08
N GLU A 59 7.08 9.68 -5.38
CA GLU A 59 6.41 8.48 -5.91
C GLU A 59 6.95 7.18 -5.27
N GLY A 60 8.23 7.17 -4.88
CA GLY A 60 8.85 6.08 -4.13
C GLY A 60 8.24 5.93 -2.74
N PHE A 61 8.06 7.05 -2.01
CA PHE A 61 7.38 7.03 -0.71
C PHE A 61 5.95 6.50 -0.81
N ILE A 62 5.18 6.94 -1.82
CA ILE A 62 3.83 6.41 -2.07
C ILE A 62 3.87 4.89 -2.30
N SER A 63 4.83 4.40 -3.08
CA SER A 63 5.01 2.97 -3.35
C SER A 63 5.36 2.19 -2.08
N ASP A 64 6.29 2.70 -1.27
CA ASP A 64 6.69 2.09 0.00
C ASP A 64 5.49 1.98 0.97
N VAL A 65 4.64 3.01 1.01
CA VAL A 65 3.41 3.00 1.82
C VAL A 65 2.42 1.95 1.30
N THR A 66 2.23 1.83 -0.01
CA THR A 66 1.37 0.79 -0.58
C THR A 66 1.94 -0.62 -0.40
N ASP A 67 3.26 -0.78 -0.29
CA ASP A 67 3.85 -2.09 -0.04
C ASP A 67 3.59 -2.60 1.40
N LYS A 68 3.24 -1.70 2.33
CA LYS A 68 2.88 -2.08 3.72
C LYS A 68 1.67 -3.01 3.78
N ILE A 69 0.81 -3.06 2.75
CA ILE A 69 -0.35 -3.97 2.71
C ILE A 69 -0.05 -5.34 2.08
N LEU A 70 1.14 -5.58 1.55
CA LEU A 70 1.51 -6.87 0.95
C LEU A 70 1.29 -8.06 1.90
N PRO A 71 1.66 -8.00 3.21
CA PRO A 71 1.37 -9.10 4.13
C PRO A 71 -0.12 -9.37 4.30
N GLN A 72 -0.94 -8.32 4.32
CA GLN A 72 -2.41 -8.45 4.44
C GLN A 72 -3.02 -9.11 3.20
N ILE A 73 -2.46 -8.85 2.01
CA ILE A 73 -2.85 -9.51 0.76
C ILE A 73 -2.53 -11.00 0.84
N GLU A 74 -1.35 -11.36 1.34
CA GLU A 74 -0.96 -12.77 1.51
C GLU A 74 -1.86 -13.50 2.51
N ASP A 75 -2.15 -12.89 3.66
CA ASP A 75 -3.09 -13.43 4.65
C ASP A 75 -4.49 -13.62 4.05
N TRP A 76 -4.96 -12.64 3.27
CA TRP A 76 -6.25 -12.71 2.60
C TRP A 76 -6.31 -13.81 1.53
N GLN A 77 -5.23 -14.02 0.77
CA GLN A 77 -5.13 -15.09 -0.22
C GLN A 77 -5.16 -16.48 0.43
N ASN A 78 -4.59 -16.62 1.62
CA ASN A 78 -4.52 -17.87 2.38
C ASN A 78 -5.67 -18.06 3.39
N ARG A 79 -6.68 -17.19 3.36
CA ARG A 79 -7.83 -17.28 4.26
C ARG A 79 -8.56 -18.63 4.11
N PRO A 80 -9.15 -19.18 5.19
CA PRO A 80 -9.99 -20.36 5.07
C PRO A 80 -11.20 -20.07 4.17
N LEU A 81 -11.58 -21.06 3.37
CA LEU A 81 -12.75 -21.01 2.49
C LEU A 81 -13.85 -21.95 3.00
N ASP A 82 -15.09 -21.70 2.59
CA ASP A 82 -16.21 -22.58 2.91
C ASP A 82 -16.05 -23.92 2.20
N GLU A 83 -16.60 -24.98 2.80
CA GLU A 83 -16.52 -26.33 2.25
C GLU A 83 -17.29 -26.47 0.92
N VAL A 84 -18.35 -25.68 0.73
CA VAL A 84 -19.26 -25.78 -0.42
C VAL A 84 -19.59 -24.41 -1.01
N TYR A 85 -19.33 -24.27 -2.31
CA TYR A 85 -19.76 -23.15 -3.16
C TYR A 85 -20.69 -23.67 -4.27
N PRO A 86 -22.01 -23.47 -4.21
CA PRO A 86 -22.93 -23.94 -5.25
C PRO A 86 -22.68 -23.33 -6.64
N ILE A 87 -22.15 -22.11 -6.70
CA ILE A 87 -21.86 -21.41 -7.96
C ILE A 87 -20.44 -20.83 -7.90
N LEU A 88 -19.68 -21.04 -8.98
CA LEU A 88 -18.35 -20.47 -9.17
C LEU A 88 -18.27 -19.77 -10.53
N TYR A 89 -17.77 -18.54 -10.53
CA TYR A 89 -17.40 -17.79 -11.72
C TYR A 89 -15.89 -17.66 -11.78
N ILE A 90 -15.34 -17.80 -12.99
CA ILE A 90 -13.93 -17.58 -13.27
C ILE A 90 -13.88 -16.58 -14.42
N ASP A 91 -13.25 -15.44 -14.17
CA ASP A 91 -13.04 -14.39 -15.17
C ASP A 91 -11.54 -14.13 -15.36
N ALA A 92 -11.17 -13.55 -16.51
CA ALA A 92 -9.80 -13.26 -16.87
C ALA A 92 -9.68 -11.83 -17.43
N ILE A 93 -8.91 -10.98 -16.74
CA ILE A 93 -8.61 -9.62 -17.17
C ILE A 93 -7.17 -9.55 -17.67
N HIS A 94 -6.98 -9.05 -18.89
CA HIS A 94 -5.64 -8.97 -19.50
C HIS A 94 -4.97 -7.64 -19.18
N TYR A 95 -3.78 -7.70 -18.57
CA TYR A 95 -2.94 -6.54 -18.28
C TYR A 95 -1.62 -6.62 -19.04
N SER A 96 -1.11 -5.45 -19.45
CA SER A 96 0.25 -5.33 -19.99
C SER A 96 1.23 -5.16 -18.83
N VAL A 97 2.01 -6.20 -18.54
CA VAL A 97 2.95 -6.22 -17.41
C VAL A 97 4.38 -6.31 -17.96
N ARG A 98 5.32 -5.63 -17.29
CA ARG A 98 6.74 -5.77 -17.59
C ARG A 98 7.28 -6.99 -16.84
N ASP A 99 7.67 -8.02 -17.57
CA ASP A 99 8.26 -9.25 -17.06
C ASP A 99 9.65 -9.43 -17.69
N ASN A 100 10.68 -9.51 -16.84
CA ASN A 100 12.09 -9.64 -17.27
C ASN A 100 12.51 -8.63 -18.36
N GLY A 101 12.05 -7.38 -18.22
CA GLY A 101 12.37 -6.29 -19.16
C GLY A 101 11.53 -6.25 -20.45
N VAL A 102 10.65 -7.23 -20.67
CA VAL A 102 9.76 -7.29 -21.85
C VAL A 102 8.32 -7.06 -21.41
N ILE A 103 7.59 -6.22 -22.15
CA ILE A 103 6.15 -6.02 -21.91
C ILE A 103 5.39 -7.20 -22.51
N ARG A 104 4.63 -7.91 -21.67
CA ARG A 104 3.80 -9.06 -22.06
C ARG A 104 2.35 -8.82 -21.62
N LYS A 105 1.40 -9.32 -22.40
CA LYS A 105 0.00 -9.40 -21.95
C LYS A 105 -0.16 -10.65 -21.09
N LEU A 106 -0.45 -10.45 -19.81
CA LEU A 106 -0.75 -11.51 -18.85
C LEU A 106 -2.22 -11.44 -18.45
N ALA A 107 -2.83 -12.59 -18.23
CA ALA A 107 -4.19 -12.69 -17.71
C ALA A 107 -4.16 -12.80 -16.18
N ALA A 108 -4.85 -11.89 -15.51
CA ALA A 108 -5.17 -12.00 -14.09
C ALA A 108 -6.53 -12.73 -13.97
N TYR A 109 -6.52 -13.90 -13.34
CA TYR A 109 -7.73 -14.68 -13.11
C TYR A 109 -8.39 -14.28 -11.80
N VAL A 110 -9.69 -14.02 -11.84
CA VAL A 110 -10.52 -13.73 -10.66
C VAL A 110 -11.51 -14.86 -10.49
N ILE A 111 -11.52 -15.47 -9.30
CA ILE A 111 -12.43 -16.57 -8.95
C ILE A 111 -13.43 -16.01 -7.94
N LEU A 112 -14.72 -16.06 -8.29
CA LEU A 112 -15.82 -15.61 -7.46
C LEU A 112 -16.72 -16.81 -7.12
N GLY A 113 -16.75 -17.19 -5.85
CA GLY A 113 -17.68 -18.20 -5.33
C GLY A 113 -18.89 -17.55 -4.67
N ILE A 114 -20.08 -18.06 -4.95
CA ILE A 114 -21.31 -17.77 -4.20
C ILE A 114 -21.48 -18.90 -3.21
N ASN A 115 -21.50 -18.58 -1.91
CA ASN A 115 -21.74 -19.54 -0.83
C ASN A 115 -23.24 -19.71 -0.58
N THR A 116 -23.59 -20.47 0.45
CA THR A 116 -24.99 -20.81 0.78
C THR A 116 -25.64 -19.89 1.81
N GLU A 117 -24.88 -18.93 2.36
CA GLU A 117 -25.37 -17.88 3.27
C GLU A 117 -25.82 -16.61 2.53
#